data_AF-A0A8X7UTQ5-F1
#
_entry.id   AF-A0A8X7UTQ5-F1
#
_cell.length_a   1.000
_cell.length_b   1.000
_cell.length_c   1.000
_cell.angle_alpha   90.00
_cell.angle_beta   90.00
_cell.angle_gamma   90.00
#
_symmetry.space_group_name_H-M   'P 1'
#
loop_
_entity.id
_entity.type
_entity.pdbx_description
1 polymer ?
#
loop_
_entity_poly.entity_id
_entity_poly.type
_entity_poly.pdbx_seq_one_letter_code
_entity_poly.pdbx_strand_id
1 'polypeptide(L)' 'MKIKRPRTHQTKIVISVALKTASNGHLIHDTVGDMENMLEYHEIDFDSVMEIIEQTSIS' A
#
# COMPACT_ATOMS: atom_id res chain seq x y z
N MET A 1 -11.91 22.67 -16.79
CA MET A 1 -10.51 23.01 -16.46
C MET A 1 -9.62 21.81 -16.79
N LYS A 2 -8.66 21.92 -17.72
CA LYS A 2 -7.71 20.84 -18.03
C LYS A 2 -6.48 21.02 -17.14
N ILE A 3 -6.39 20.23 -16.06
CA ILE A 3 -5.19 20.22 -15.21
C ILE A 3 -4.09 19.49 -15.99
N LYS A 4 -3.16 20.24 -16.59
CA LYS A 4 -1.90 19.66 -17.06
C LYS A 4 -1.04 19.40 -15.83
N ARG A 5 -0.59 18.16 -15.60
CA ARG A 5 0.38 17.79 -14.56
C ARG A 5 1.77 17.69 -15.19
N PRO A 6 2.58 18.76 -15.23
CA PRO A 6 3.92 18.69 -15.79
C PRO A 6 4.80 18.03 -14.74
N ARG A 7 5.31 16.83 -15.05
CA ARG A 7 6.31 16.09 -14.26
C ARG A 7 5.83 15.64 -12.87
N THR A 8 5.08 14.54 -12.84
CA THR A 8 5.12 13.67 -11.67
C THR A 8 6.54 13.12 -11.54
N HIS A 9 7.27 13.48 -10.50
CA HIS A 9 8.51 12.77 -10.18
C HIS A 9 8.09 11.36 -9.74
N GLN A 10 8.48 10.35 -10.50
CA GLN A 10 8.26 8.97 -10.12
C GLN A 10 9.18 8.67 -8.95
N THR A 11 8.62 8.60 -7.76
CA THR A 11 9.34 8.21 -6.55
C THR A 11 9.12 6.72 -6.32
N LYS A 12 10.20 5.96 -6.15
CA LYS A 12 10.13 4.57 -5.73
C LYS A 12 10.26 4.51 -4.22
N ILE A 13 9.25 3.96 -3.55
CA ILE A 13 9.24 3.69 -2.11
C ILE A 13 9.30 2.18 -1.94
N VAL A 14 10.20 1.68 -1.11
CA VAL A 14 10.32 0.25 -0.79
C VAL A 14 9.93 0.08 0.67
N ILE A 15 8.79 -0.56 0.90
CA ILE A 15 8.27 -0.84 2.24
C ILE A 15 8.47 -2.33 2.49
N SER A 16 9.08 -2.68 3.63
CA SER A 16 9.29 -4.07 4.05
C SER A 16 8.59 -4.28 5.38
N VAL A 17 7.61 -5.19 5.40
CA VAL A 17 6.86 -5.56 6.60
C VAL A 17 7.00 -7.06 6.82
N ALA A 18 7.09 -7.47 8.08
CA ALA A 18 7.11 -8.89 8.43
C ALA A 18 5.75 -9.53 8.12
N LEU A 19 5.69 -10.36 7.08
CA LEU A 19 4.45 -11.02 6.69
C LEU A 19 4.10 -12.14 7.67
N LYS A 20 3.02 -11.94 8.43
CA LYS A 20 2.38 -13.00 9.22
C LYS A 20 0.91 -13.14 8.83
N THR A 21 0.49 -14.37 8.60
CA THR A 21 -0.88 -14.74 8.23
C THR A 21 -1.47 -15.67 9.29
N ALA A 22 -2.79 -15.57 9.46
CA ALA A 22 -3.58 -16.56 10.16
C ALA A 22 -3.69 -17.85 9.33
N SER A 23 -4.15 -18.93 9.96
CA SER A 23 -4.30 -20.25 9.30
C SER A 23 -5.26 -20.24 8.10
N ASN A 24 -6.14 -19.24 8.03
CA ASN A 24 -7.08 -19.04 6.93
C ASN A 24 -6.50 -18.16 5.79
N GLY A 25 -5.21 -17.83 5.83
CA GLY A 25 -4.53 -17.04 4.80
C GLY A 25 -4.73 -15.53 4.92
N HIS A 26 -5.57 -15.05 5.83
CA HIS A 26 -5.72 -13.61 6.09
C HIS A 26 -4.52 -13.07 6.86
N LEU A 27 -4.16 -11.81 6.62
CA LEU A 27 -3.16 -11.10 7.43
C LEU A 27 -3.64 -11.05 8.88
N ILE A 28 -2.72 -11.28 9.83
CA ILE A 28 -3.03 -11.04 11.24
C ILE A 28 -3.07 -9.53 11.52
N HIS A 29 -3.79 -9.13 12.57
CA HIS A 29 -3.95 -7.73 12.94
C HIS A 29 -2.62 -6.98 13.09
N ASP A 30 -1.62 -7.60 13.73
CA ASP A 30 -0.28 -7.01 13.90
C ASP A 30 0.37 -6.66 12.54
N THR A 31 0.28 -7.55 11.55
CA THR A 31 0.83 -7.30 10.20
C THR A 31 0.11 -6.14 9.52
N VAL A 32 -1.22 -6.04 9.71
CA VAL A 32 -2.02 -4.94 9.15
C VAL A 32 -1.63 -3.62 9.80
N GLY A 33 -1.50 -3.59 11.13
CA GLY A 33 -1.08 -2.39 11.87
C GLY A 33 0.35 -1.93 11.49
N ASP A 34 1.28 -2.86 11.30
CA ASP A 34 2.63 -2.53 10.82
C ASP A 34 2.59 -1.91 9.40
N MET A 35 1.73 -2.42 8.51
CA MET A 35 1.54 -1.86 7.17
C MET A 35 0.92 -0.46 7.22
N GLU A 36 -0.14 -0.27 8.00
CA GLU A 36 -0.80 1.03 8.20
C GLU A 36 0.20 2.09 8.71
N ASN A 37 0.99 1.75 9.73
CA ASN A 37 1.99 2.66 10.30
C ASN A 37 3.09 3.04 9.29
N MET A 38 3.61 2.10 8.50
CA MET A 38 4.63 2.41 7.47
C MET A 38 4.07 3.28 6.34
N LEU A 39 2.79 3.11 6.01
CA LEU A 39 2.12 3.91 4.99
C LEU A 39 1.78 5.31 5.49
N GLU A 40 1.29 5.43 6.72
CA GLU A 40 1.03 6.72 7.39
C GLU A 40 2.32 7.55 7.50
N TYR A 41 3.45 6.92 7.87
CA TYR A 41 4.76 7.59 7.92
C TYR A 41 5.16 8.24 6.58
N HIS A 42 4.70 7.68 5.46
CA HIS A 42 4.95 8.18 4.12
C HIS A 42 3.79 8.99 3.54
N GLU A 43 2.78 9.32 4.35
CA GLU A 43 1.55 10.00 3.94
C GLU A 43 0.86 9.27 2.75
N ILE A 44 0.95 7.95 2.71
CA ILE A 44 0.32 7.09 1.71
C ILE A 44 -0.99 6.54 2.29
N ASP A 45 -2.08 6.75 1.56
CA ASP A 45 -3.39 6.25 1.94
C ASP A 45 -3.49 4.72 1.81
N PHE A 46 -3.87 4.05 2.89
CA PHE A 46 -3.90 2.59 2.97
C PHE A 46 -4.94 1.99 2.02
N ASP A 47 -6.14 2.58 1.96
CA ASP A 47 -7.23 2.12 1.09
C ASP A 47 -6.81 2.20 -0.39
N SER A 48 -6.15 3.29 -0.78
CA SER A 48 -5.58 3.45 -2.13
C SER A 48 -4.55 2.38 -2.47
N VAL A 49 -3.71 1.96 -1.51
CA VAL A 49 -2.73 0.88 -1.72
C VAL A 49 -3.42 -0.46 -1.90
N MET A 50 -4.45 -0.75 -1.11
CA MET A 50 -5.21 -1.99 -1.21
C MET A 50 -5.94 -2.09 -2.55
N GLU A 51 -6.56 -1.01 -3.01
CA GLU A 51 -7.22 -0.94 -4.32
C GLU A 51 -6.23 -1.23 -5.46
N ILE A 52 -5.01 -0.67 -5.41
CA ILE A 52 -3.96 -0.93 -6.41
C ILE A 52 -3.52 -2.40 -6.38
N ILE A 53 -3.34 -2.99 -5.20
CA ILE A 53 -2.93 -4.40 -5.07
C ILE A 53 -4.03 -5.32 -5.63
N GLU A 54 -5.29 -5.07 -5.30
CA GLU A 54 -6.43 -5.83 -5.82
C GLU A 54 -6.52 -5.74 -7.35
N GLN A 55 -6.37 -4.55 -7.92
CA GLN A 55 -6.43 -4.34 -9.37
C GLN A 55 -5.24 -4.97 -10.12
N THR A 56 -4.06 -5.04 -9.49
CA THR A 56 -2.84 -5.61 -10.11
C THR A 56 -2.72 -7.11 -9.93
N SER A 57 -3.42 -7.69 -8.96
CA SER A 57 -3.47 -9.14 -8.72
C SER A 57 -4.36 -9.90 -9.72
N ILE A 58 -5.05 -9.20 -10.63
CA ILE A 58 -5.96 -9.76 -11.66
C ILE A 58 -5.27 -9.93 -13.04
N SER A 59 -3.96 -9.68 -13.17
CA SER A 59 -3.22 -9.85 -14.44
C SER A 59 -2.50 -11.19 -14.58
#